data_AF-A0A409XAT5-F1
#
_entry.id   AF-A0A409XAT5-F1
#
_cell.length_a   1.000
_cell.length_b   1.000
_cell.length_c   1.000
_cell.angle_alpha   90.00
_cell.angle_beta   90.00
_cell.angle_gamma   90.00
#
_symmetry.space_group_name_H-M   'P 1'
#
loop_
_entity.id
_entity.type
_entity.pdbx_description
1 polymer ?
#
loop_
_entity_poly.entity_id
_entity_poly.type
_entity_poly.pdbx_seq_one_letter_code
_entity_poly.pdbx_strand_id
1 'polypeptide(L)'
;MGQLHSIYNRFNSFLTAPLLFIQRLTFCEQKLLEEPRSPDTTKTPTTLQSLPVEIILHVFSFLELKPYIISHGVCNEWQRLLPLAELHPTRRRLLTLYYRIVNTPHFQNSLIWSLDNLHPFDRQAYIDSLLAQYPMIPEEFRMWIIEWPARLVIACIWPGIRLLNSRGSDCQRRYGVNWLGYKNNSPQLSAVLYKNKTPHVKFIPALLIWRQSCTTDWLIFAEDEPDLFGRVYTTDFMESETSAVIPYARQSLNYNDDSDNSDDVSDYYHNVPYADWVSYLEYHWENTARILLVSEMRLNECPFPDWPILQPVPIDFDEAQPDTLPAYPWNFCDTVSHLALFS
;
A
#
# COMPACT_ATOMS: atom_id res chain seq x y z
N MET A 1 19.56 -2.27 31.88
CA MET A 1 19.64 -2.32 30.40
C MET A 1 20.61 -3.40 29.91
N GLY A 2 20.46 -4.67 30.32
CA GLY A 2 21.48 -5.72 30.04
C GLY A 2 20.95 -7.06 29.51
N GLN A 3 19.63 -7.23 29.34
CA GLN A 3 19.03 -8.50 28.89
C GLN A 3 18.42 -8.45 27.48
N LEU A 4 18.21 -7.27 26.90
CA LEU A 4 17.69 -7.13 25.53
C LEU A 4 18.74 -7.33 24.43
N HIS A 5 20.04 -7.25 24.76
CA HIS A 5 21.12 -7.43 23.79
C HIS A 5 21.51 -8.91 23.54
N SER A 6 21.17 -9.82 24.46
CA SER A 6 21.55 -11.24 24.33
C SER A 6 20.64 -12.02 23.36
N ILE A 7 19.39 -11.57 23.17
CA ILE A 7 18.48 -12.13 22.15
C ILE A 7 18.90 -11.66 20.75
N TYR A 8 19.46 -10.45 20.64
CA TYR A 8 19.83 -9.82 19.36
C TYR A 8 20.99 -10.55 18.65
N ASN A 9 21.99 -11.05 19.39
CA ASN A 9 23.15 -11.70 18.78
C ASN A 9 22.93 -13.17 18.36
N ARG A 10 21.85 -13.82 18.82
CA ARG A 10 21.50 -15.18 18.36
C ARG A 10 20.76 -15.20 17.01
N PHE A 11 20.41 -14.02 16.48
CA PHE A 11 19.68 -13.84 15.23
C PHE A 11 20.57 -13.60 14.00
N ASN A 12 21.84 -13.18 14.16
CA ASN A 12 22.69 -12.72 13.05
C ASN A 12 23.54 -13.81 12.34
N SER A 13 23.41 -15.11 12.66
CA SER A 13 24.25 -16.17 12.05
C SER A 13 23.54 -17.08 11.02
N PHE A 14 22.54 -16.59 10.27
CA PHE A 14 21.72 -17.45 9.39
C PHE A 14 21.58 -16.94 7.95
N LEU A 15 22.67 -16.42 7.37
CA LEU A 15 22.76 -16.11 5.94
C LEU A 15 23.23 -17.35 5.16
N THR A 16 22.35 -18.36 5.06
CA THR A 16 22.35 -19.44 4.03
C THR A 16 21.17 -20.39 4.27
N ALA A 17 19.92 -19.90 4.10
CA ALA A 17 18.77 -20.69 3.64
C ALA A 17 17.46 -19.88 3.82
N PRO A 18 16.76 -19.51 2.73
CA PRO A 18 15.43 -18.89 2.82
C PRO A 18 14.38 -19.74 3.58
N LEU A 19 14.63 -21.04 3.78
CA LEU A 19 13.75 -21.99 4.48
C LEU A 19 13.64 -21.75 6.01
N LEU A 20 14.69 -21.23 6.67
CA LEU A 20 14.68 -21.09 8.13
C LEU A 20 13.83 -19.91 8.64
N PHE A 21 13.61 -18.89 7.79
CA PHE A 21 12.78 -17.74 8.16
C PHE A 21 11.28 -18.10 8.23
N ILE A 22 10.79 -18.90 7.28
CA ILE A 22 9.37 -19.33 7.25
C ILE A 22 9.08 -20.32 8.39
N GLN A 23 10.03 -21.20 8.74
CA GLN A 23 9.91 -22.11 9.88
C GLN A 23 9.83 -21.39 11.24
N ARG A 24 10.41 -20.18 11.40
CA ARG A 24 10.31 -19.45 12.67
C ARG A 24 9.06 -18.59 12.79
N LEU A 25 8.53 -18.08 11.67
CA LEU A 25 7.23 -17.38 11.67
C LEU A 25 6.07 -18.32 12.05
N THR A 26 6.19 -19.61 11.73
CA THR A 26 5.19 -20.66 12.04
C THR A 26 5.29 -21.20 13.47
N PHE A 27 6.47 -21.21 14.09
CA PHE A 27 6.68 -21.87 15.38
C PHE A 27 6.55 -20.97 16.63
N CYS A 28 6.32 -19.67 16.49
CA CYS A 28 6.30 -18.75 17.64
C CYS A 28 5.10 -18.92 18.60
N GLU A 29 4.11 -19.77 18.30
CA GLU A 29 2.94 -20.00 19.16
C GLU A 29 2.83 -21.40 19.79
N GLN A 30 3.75 -22.33 19.53
CA GLN A 30 3.62 -23.73 20.02
C GLN A 30 4.12 -24.00 21.45
N LYS A 31 4.25 -22.98 22.31
CA LYS A 31 4.46 -23.21 23.75
C LYS A 31 3.11 -23.11 24.47
N LEU A 32 2.51 -24.26 24.79
CA LEU A 32 1.55 -24.53 25.88
C LEU A 32 0.35 -25.38 25.45
N LEU A 33 0.58 -26.65 25.09
CA LEU A 33 -0.43 -27.70 25.22
C LEU A 33 0.31 -29.03 25.36
N GLU A 34 0.73 -29.35 26.59
CA GLU A 34 1.06 -30.72 26.95
C GLU A 34 -0.24 -31.52 26.92
N GLU A 35 -0.44 -32.29 25.85
CA GLU A 35 -1.60 -33.15 25.68
C GLU A 35 -1.58 -34.31 26.71
N PRO A 36 -2.71 -34.62 27.38
CA PRO A 36 -2.79 -35.77 28.27
C PRO A 36 -2.64 -37.06 27.48
N ARG A 37 -1.66 -37.89 27.83
CA ARG A 37 -1.46 -39.23 27.26
C ARG A 37 -2.65 -40.14 27.59
N SER A 38 -3.61 -40.24 26.68
CA SER A 38 -4.64 -41.29 26.70
C SER A 38 -4.10 -42.56 26.03
N PRO A 39 -4.03 -43.71 26.73
CA PRO A 39 -3.51 -44.95 26.17
C PRO A 39 -4.63 -45.77 25.51
N ASP A 40 -5.10 -45.35 24.34
CA ASP A 40 -5.90 -46.22 23.45
C ASP A 40 -6.15 -45.55 22.09
N THR A 41 -5.31 -45.81 21.07
CA THR A 41 -5.63 -45.46 19.66
C THR A 41 -4.74 -46.20 18.66
N THR A 42 -5.22 -47.33 18.12
CA THR A 42 -4.67 -48.00 16.92
C THR A 42 -5.12 -47.37 15.60
N LYS A 43 -5.81 -46.22 15.64
CA LYS A 43 -6.26 -45.49 14.46
C LYS A 43 -5.23 -44.44 14.10
N THR A 44 -4.54 -44.61 12.97
CA THR A 44 -3.71 -43.57 12.38
C THR A 44 -4.57 -42.32 12.19
N PRO A 45 -4.19 -41.16 12.77
CA PRO A 45 -4.97 -39.94 12.60
C PRO A 45 -5.05 -39.60 11.12
N THR A 46 -6.25 -39.33 10.64
CA THR A 46 -6.49 -38.86 9.27
C THR A 46 -5.77 -37.52 9.11
N THR A 47 -4.65 -37.53 8.39
CA THR A 47 -3.88 -36.31 8.10
C THR A 47 -4.45 -35.62 6.87
N LEU A 48 -4.24 -34.29 6.75
CA LEU A 48 -4.65 -33.55 5.55
C LEU A 48 -4.04 -34.14 4.26
N GLN A 49 -2.90 -34.83 4.37
CA GLN A 49 -2.22 -35.54 3.27
C GLN A 49 -2.97 -36.78 2.77
N SER A 50 -3.98 -37.26 3.51
CA SER A 50 -4.83 -38.38 3.08
C SER A 50 -6.01 -37.95 2.22
N LEU A 51 -6.25 -36.65 2.07
CA LEU A 51 -7.31 -36.12 1.21
C LEU A 51 -6.91 -36.19 -0.27
N PRO A 52 -7.88 -36.34 -1.19
CA PRO A 52 -7.62 -36.17 -2.63
C PRO A 52 -7.03 -34.79 -2.94
N VAL A 53 -6.15 -34.72 -3.94
CA VAL A 53 -5.42 -33.50 -4.30
C VAL A 53 -6.36 -32.36 -4.66
N GLU A 54 -7.49 -32.64 -5.29
CA GLU A 54 -8.50 -31.67 -5.70
C GLU A 54 -9.09 -30.95 -4.48
N ILE A 55 -9.32 -31.68 -3.38
CA ILE A 55 -9.81 -31.11 -2.13
C ILE A 55 -8.75 -30.22 -1.48
N ILE A 56 -7.49 -30.64 -1.52
CA ILE A 56 -6.37 -29.84 -0.98
C ILE A 56 -6.22 -28.53 -1.77
N LEU A 57 -6.27 -28.58 -3.11
CA LEU A 57 -6.21 -27.40 -3.97
C LEU A 57 -7.40 -26.46 -3.74
N HIS A 58 -8.59 -27.03 -3.53
CA HIS A 58 -9.77 -26.24 -3.19
C HIS A 58 -9.60 -25.53 -1.84
N VAL A 59 -9.09 -26.21 -0.81
CA VAL A 59 -8.76 -25.58 0.48
C VAL A 59 -7.75 -24.45 0.30
N PHE A 60 -6.71 -24.66 -0.50
CA PHE A 60 -5.70 -23.63 -0.79
C PHE A 60 -6.27 -22.39 -1.51
N SER A 61 -7.31 -22.56 -2.35
CA SER A 61 -7.96 -21.44 -3.05
C SER A 61 -8.64 -20.42 -2.11
N PHE A 62 -9.01 -20.86 -0.89
CA PHE A 62 -9.62 -20.00 0.13
C PHE A 62 -8.62 -19.40 1.11
N LEU A 63 -7.35 -19.77 1.04
CA LEU A 63 -6.36 -19.22 1.96
C LEU A 63 -6.15 -17.73 1.68
N GLU A 64 -6.27 -16.92 2.73
CA GLU A 64 -5.77 -15.56 2.75
C GLU A 64 -4.24 -15.53 2.53
N LEU A 65 -3.71 -14.38 2.13
CA LEU A 65 -2.31 -14.21 1.77
C LEU A 65 -1.33 -14.70 2.85
N LYS A 66 -1.57 -14.40 4.14
CA LYS A 66 -0.69 -14.81 5.24
C LYS A 66 -0.67 -16.34 5.45
N PRO A 67 -1.82 -17.02 5.67
CA PRO A 67 -1.87 -18.48 5.67
C PRO A 67 -1.26 -19.10 4.43
N TYR A 68 -1.43 -18.50 3.26
CA TYR A 68 -0.85 -18.99 2.02
C TYR A 68 0.70 -18.91 2.02
N ILE A 69 1.27 -17.77 2.42
CA ILE A 69 2.73 -17.60 2.59
C ILE A 69 3.29 -18.61 3.59
N ILE A 70 2.59 -18.81 4.71
CA ILE A 70 2.95 -19.80 5.74
C ILE A 70 2.91 -21.22 5.17
N SER A 71 1.85 -21.55 4.44
CA SER A 71 1.61 -22.86 3.82
C SER A 71 2.76 -23.26 2.88
N HIS A 72 3.36 -22.29 2.20
CA HIS A 72 4.51 -22.51 1.33
C HIS A 72 5.76 -23.02 2.08
N GLY A 73 5.86 -22.83 3.40
CA GLY A 73 6.97 -23.33 4.21
C GLY A 73 6.68 -24.61 5.00
N VAL A 74 5.50 -25.22 4.86
CA VAL A 74 5.09 -26.39 5.66
C VAL A 74 5.85 -27.65 5.23
N CYS A 75 5.77 -28.04 3.96
CA CYS A 75 6.50 -29.17 3.40
C CYS A 75 6.66 -29.05 1.88
N ASN A 76 7.55 -29.86 1.29
CA ASN A 76 7.82 -29.87 -0.14
C ASN A 76 6.58 -30.19 -0.99
N GLU A 77 5.66 -31.01 -0.48
CA GLU A 77 4.43 -31.37 -1.19
C GLU A 77 3.50 -30.15 -1.32
N TRP A 78 3.29 -29.42 -0.23
CA TRP A 78 2.49 -28.19 -0.24
C TRP A 78 3.12 -27.13 -1.13
N GLN A 79 4.45 -26.99 -1.10
CA GLN A 79 5.17 -26.07 -1.98
C GLN A 79 4.91 -26.37 -3.47
N ARG A 80 4.75 -27.65 -3.85
CA ARG A 80 4.42 -28.06 -5.22
C ARG A 80 2.95 -27.86 -5.57
N LEU A 81 2.05 -28.11 -4.62
CA LEU A 81 0.61 -28.04 -4.84
C LEU A 81 0.07 -26.60 -4.81
N LEU A 82 0.57 -25.74 -3.93
CA LEU A 82 0.08 -24.37 -3.75
C LEU A 82 0.00 -23.61 -5.08
N PRO A 83 1.04 -23.55 -5.94
CA PRO A 83 0.95 -22.85 -7.22
C PRO A 83 -0.14 -23.34 -8.17
N LEU A 84 -0.67 -24.56 -7.96
CA LEU A 84 -1.74 -25.14 -8.76
C LEU A 84 -3.14 -24.70 -8.27
N ALA A 85 -3.23 -24.10 -7.08
CA ALA A 85 -4.49 -23.62 -6.53
C ALA A 85 -4.96 -22.35 -7.26
N GLU A 86 -6.27 -22.26 -7.49
CA GLU A 86 -6.89 -21.10 -8.12
C GLU A 86 -7.04 -19.95 -7.12
N LEU A 87 -5.95 -19.21 -6.93
CA LEU A 87 -5.96 -18.00 -6.12
C LEU A 87 -6.68 -16.84 -6.80
N HIS A 88 -7.35 -16.02 -5.99
CA HIS A 88 -7.83 -14.71 -6.38
C HIS A 88 -6.72 -13.89 -7.08
N PRO A 89 -6.99 -13.23 -8.22
CA PRO A 89 -5.96 -12.50 -8.98
C PRO A 89 -5.15 -11.51 -8.14
N THR A 90 -5.81 -10.75 -7.27
CA THR A 90 -5.16 -9.80 -6.35
C THR A 90 -4.24 -10.50 -5.36
N ARG A 91 -4.68 -11.61 -4.73
CA ARG A 91 -3.83 -12.39 -3.82
C ARG A 91 -2.60 -12.92 -4.53
N ARG A 92 -2.76 -13.39 -5.76
CA ARG A 92 -1.64 -13.85 -6.60
C ARG A 92 -0.63 -12.73 -6.85
N ARG A 93 -1.08 -11.52 -7.22
CA ARG A 93 -0.20 -10.36 -7.42
C ARG A 93 0.50 -9.93 -6.13
N LEU A 94 -0.22 -9.84 -5.02
CA LEU A 94 0.36 -9.55 -3.70
C LEU A 94 1.38 -10.61 -3.28
N LEU A 95 1.12 -11.89 -3.55
CA LEU A 95 2.07 -12.97 -3.29
C LEU A 95 3.34 -12.85 -4.16
N THR A 96 3.19 -12.52 -5.44
CA THR A 96 4.32 -12.23 -6.32
C THR A 96 5.14 -11.05 -5.80
N LEU A 97 4.48 -9.97 -5.38
CA LEU A 97 5.13 -8.82 -4.77
C LEU A 97 5.84 -9.17 -3.46
N TYR A 98 5.23 -9.99 -2.59
CA TYR A 98 5.85 -10.51 -1.38
C TYR A 98 7.17 -11.22 -1.70
N TYR A 99 7.16 -12.17 -2.65
CA TYR A 99 8.37 -12.91 -3.03
C TYR A 99 9.42 -12.00 -3.65
N ARG A 100 9.01 -11.01 -4.44
CA ARG A 100 9.92 -10.01 -4.99
C ARG A 100 10.63 -9.23 -3.87
N ILE A 101 9.87 -8.78 -2.87
CA ILE A 101 10.40 -8.02 -1.73
C ILE A 101 11.41 -8.85 -0.94
N VAL A 102 11.01 -10.04 -0.46
CA VAL A 102 11.86 -10.84 0.44
C VAL A 102 13.13 -11.39 -0.24
N ASN A 103 13.12 -11.50 -1.57
CA ASN A 103 14.27 -11.93 -2.36
C ASN A 103 15.18 -10.77 -2.82
N THR A 104 14.81 -9.51 -2.58
CA THR A 104 15.64 -8.36 -2.94
C THR A 104 16.77 -8.21 -1.90
N PRO A 105 18.03 -8.06 -2.33
CA PRO A 105 19.11 -7.62 -1.46
C PRO A 105 18.69 -6.33 -0.71
N HIS A 106 19.10 -6.17 0.54
CA HIS A 106 18.72 -5.02 1.41
C HIS A 106 17.31 -5.03 2.01
N PHE A 107 16.45 -6.02 1.72
CA PHE A 107 15.17 -6.19 2.41
C PHE A 107 15.30 -6.24 3.95
N GLN A 108 16.39 -6.82 4.46
CA GLN A 108 16.62 -6.88 5.91
C GLN A 108 16.68 -5.50 6.56
N ASN A 109 17.22 -4.50 5.86
CA ASN A 109 17.36 -3.18 6.43
C ASN A 109 15.99 -2.47 6.54
N SER A 110 15.16 -2.59 5.49
CA SER A 110 13.79 -2.06 5.53
C SER A 110 12.92 -2.79 6.55
N LEU A 111 13.15 -4.10 6.75
CA LEU A 111 12.47 -4.90 7.77
C LEU A 111 12.80 -4.43 9.19
N ILE A 112 14.07 -4.20 9.52
CA ILE A 112 14.48 -3.72 10.86
C ILE A 112 13.76 -2.42 11.18
N TRP A 113 13.82 -1.46 10.25
CA TRP A 113 13.14 -0.19 10.44
C TRP A 113 11.62 -0.36 10.60
N SER A 114 11.01 -1.20 9.76
CA SER A 114 9.57 -1.47 9.83
C SER A 114 9.19 -1.97 11.21
N LEU A 115 9.96 -2.92 11.77
CA LEU A 115 9.71 -3.46 13.10
C LEU A 115 9.83 -2.41 14.21
N ASP A 116 10.80 -1.50 14.11
CA ASP A 116 11.02 -0.44 15.11
C ASP A 116 9.92 0.63 15.09
N ASN A 117 9.19 0.77 13.99
CA ASN A 117 8.19 1.83 13.78
C ASN A 117 6.75 1.32 13.69
N LEU A 118 6.56 0.00 13.71
CA LEU A 118 5.24 -0.60 13.63
C LEU A 118 4.51 -0.46 14.96
N HIS A 119 3.26 -0.01 14.89
CA HIS A 119 2.35 0.03 16.02
C HIS A 119 1.23 -0.99 15.89
N PRO A 120 0.61 -1.39 17.02
CA PRO A 120 -0.66 -2.11 16.98
C PRO A 120 -1.65 -1.36 16.10
N PHE A 121 -2.23 -2.07 15.13
CA PHE A 121 -3.11 -1.52 14.13
C PHE A 121 -4.30 -2.47 13.95
N ASP A 122 -5.50 -1.97 14.23
CA ASP A 122 -6.73 -2.73 14.05
C ASP A 122 -7.20 -2.56 12.61
N ARG A 123 -6.93 -3.59 11.81
CA ARG A 123 -7.21 -3.63 10.38
C ARG A 123 -8.71 -3.58 10.09
N GLN A 124 -9.51 -4.25 10.91
CA GLN A 124 -10.95 -4.35 10.67
C GLN A 124 -11.61 -3.02 11.04
N ALA A 125 -11.25 -2.45 12.20
CA ALA A 125 -11.74 -1.13 12.59
C ALA A 125 -11.38 -0.05 11.56
N TYR A 126 -10.20 -0.12 10.94
CA TYR A 126 -9.79 0.79 9.87
C TYR A 126 -10.71 0.69 8.64
N ILE A 127 -11.00 -0.53 8.20
CA ILE A 127 -11.91 -0.79 7.07
C ILE A 127 -13.34 -0.38 7.42
N ASP A 128 -13.83 -0.71 8.61
CA ASP A 128 -15.16 -0.32 9.08
C ASP A 128 -15.29 1.21 9.16
N SER A 129 -14.25 1.91 9.58
CA SER A 129 -14.22 3.37 9.61
C SER A 129 -14.28 3.99 8.21
N LEU A 130 -13.67 3.37 7.21
CA LEU A 130 -13.80 3.81 5.81
C LEU A 130 -15.21 3.54 5.28
N LEU A 131 -15.75 2.34 5.55
CA LEU A 131 -17.10 1.96 5.13
C LEU A 131 -18.19 2.83 5.76
N ALA A 132 -17.96 3.34 6.98
CA ALA A 132 -18.85 4.29 7.63
C ALA A 132 -18.89 5.65 6.92
N GLN A 133 -17.83 6.02 6.18
CA GLN A 133 -17.76 7.27 5.41
C GLN A 133 -18.22 7.09 3.96
N TYR A 134 -17.93 5.94 3.35
CA TYR A 134 -18.30 5.65 1.97
C TYR A 134 -18.57 4.15 1.77
N PRO A 135 -19.67 3.75 1.11
CA PRO A 135 -20.17 2.38 1.14
C PRO A 135 -19.28 1.35 0.42
N MET A 136 -18.32 1.79 -0.39
CA MET A 136 -17.47 0.91 -1.20
C MET A 136 -15.99 1.20 -0.98
N ILE A 137 -15.15 0.15 -1.03
CA ILE A 137 -13.69 0.26 -0.95
C ILE A 137 -13.10 -0.54 -2.11
N PRO A 138 -12.09 0.00 -2.82
CA PRO A 138 -11.34 -0.77 -3.81
C PRO A 138 -10.85 -2.11 -3.26
N GLU A 139 -11.19 -3.21 -3.93
CA GLU A 139 -10.97 -4.57 -3.41
C GLU A 139 -9.49 -4.83 -3.12
N GLU A 140 -8.61 -4.38 -4.00
CA GLU A 140 -7.16 -4.52 -3.87
C GLU A 140 -6.61 -3.83 -2.63
N PHE A 141 -7.11 -2.63 -2.34
CA PHE A 141 -6.74 -1.88 -1.15
C PHE A 141 -7.25 -2.58 0.11
N ARG A 142 -8.53 -2.99 0.13
CA ARG A 142 -9.13 -3.72 1.26
C ARG A 142 -8.36 -5.02 1.55
N MET A 143 -8.09 -5.81 0.52
CA MET A 143 -7.37 -7.08 0.63
C MET A 143 -5.94 -6.86 1.14
N TRP A 144 -5.26 -5.81 0.68
CA TRP A 144 -3.95 -5.43 1.20
C TRP A 144 -4.01 -5.07 2.69
N ILE A 145 -4.94 -4.22 3.14
CA ILE A 145 -5.08 -3.85 4.56
C ILE A 145 -5.31 -5.09 5.44
N ILE A 146 -6.24 -5.97 5.06
CA ILE A 146 -6.63 -7.14 5.84
C ILE A 146 -5.54 -8.21 5.83
N GLU A 147 -4.95 -8.52 4.67
CA GLU A 147 -4.16 -9.73 4.51
C GLU A 147 -2.65 -9.47 4.48
N TRP A 148 -2.17 -8.28 4.07
CA TRP A 148 -0.74 -8.03 3.89
C TRP A 148 0.07 -8.20 5.19
N PRO A 149 1.28 -8.79 5.18
CA PRO A 149 2.10 -8.87 6.38
C PRO A 149 2.57 -7.48 6.84
N ALA A 150 2.11 -7.00 8.01
CA ALA A 150 2.41 -5.65 8.50
C ALA A 150 3.93 -5.34 8.62
N ARG A 151 4.75 -6.38 8.78
CA ARG A 151 6.21 -6.27 8.88
C ARG A 151 6.89 -5.96 7.55
N LEU A 152 6.18 -6.12 6.43
CA LEU A 152 6.66 -5.87 5.07
C LEU A 152 6.16 -4.52 4.58
N VAL A 153 6.53 -3.45 5.28
CA VAL A 153 6.12 -2.10 4.86
C VAL A 153 6.82 -1.75 3.55
N ILE A 154 6.03 -1.36 2.55
CA ILE A 154 6.55 -0.97 1.24
C ILE A 154 6.71 0.55 1.24
N ALA A 155 7.95 1.04 1.08
CA ALA A 155 8.21 2.48 0.96
C ALA A 155 7.60 3.34 2.10
N CYS A 156 7.56 2.81 3.33
CA CYS A 156 6.89 3.40 4.50
C CYS A 156 5.35 3.53 4.40
N ILE A 157 4.72 2.92 3.40
CA ILE A 157 3.28 2.92 3.17
C ILE A 157 2.65 1.77 3.96
N TRP A 158 2.14 2.08 5.16
CA TRP A 158 1.32 1.17 5.97
C TRP A 158 0.58 1.97 7.05
N PRO A 159 -0.73 1.76 7.27
CA PRO A 159 -1.47 2.54 8.28
C PRO A 159 -0.95 2.36 9.71
N GLY A 160 -0.36 1.20 10.03
CA GLY A 160 0.25 0.95 11.33
C GLY A 160 1.61 1.61 11.56
N ILE A 161 2.09 2.43 10.61
CA ILE A 161 3.29 3.25 10.76
C ILE A 161 2.84 4.67 11.10
N ARG A 162 3.40 5.26 12.17
CA ARG A 162 3.07 6.63 12.58
C ARG A 162 3.32 7.63 11.45
N LEU A 163 2.54 8.72 11.48
CA LEU A 163 2.77 9.93 10.69
C LEU A 163 4.12 10.54 11.06
N LEU A 164 5.19 10.03 10.45
CA LEU A 164 6.55 10.54 10.60
C LEU A 164 6.97 11.12 9.27
N ASN A 165 7.54 12.32 9.30
CA ASN A 165 8.24 12.88 8.15
C ASN A 165 9.54 12.07 7.97
N SER A 166 9.62 11.26 6.93
CA SER A 166 10.82 10.50 6.61
C SER A 166 11.88 11.46 6.06
N ARG A 167 12.84 11.85 6.89
CA ARG A 167 13.99 12.67 6.44
C ARG A 167 14.96 11.84 5.62
N GLY A 168 15.56 12.49 4.62
CA GLY A 168 16.39 11.88 3.58
C GLY A 168 17.70 11.21 4.02
N SER A 169 18.06 11.17 5.31
CA SER A 169 19.25 10.44 5.76
C SER A 169 19.03 8.92 5.78
N ASP A 170 17.79 8.47 5.79
CA ASP A 170 17.45 7.05 5.76
C ASP A 170 17.05 6.66 4.33
N CYS A 171 18.07 6.42 3.50
CA CYS A 171 18.04 6.05 2.08
C CYS A 171 17.19 4.80 1.70
N GLN A 172 16.41 4.29 2.63
CA GLN A 172 15.59 3.10 2.50
C GLN A 172 14.11 3.44 2.41
N ARG A 173 13.78 4.73 2.32
CA ARG A 173 12.45 5.25 2.55
C ARG A 173 12.08 6.23 1.46
N ARG A 174 10.80 6.22 1.13
CA ARG A 174 10.20 7.29 0.36
C ARG A 174 10.22 8.56 1.20
N TYR A 175 10.60 9.69 0.60
CA TYR A 175 10.54 11.00 1.25
C TYR A 175 9.09 11.49 1.34
N GLY A 176 8.72 12.05 2.49
CA GLY A 176 7.40 12.65 2.72
C GLY A 176 6.65 12.07 3.91
N VAL A 177 5.32 12.09 3.82
CA VAL A 177 4.41 11.83 4.92
C VAL A 177 3.41 10.73 4.53
N ASN A 178 3.37 9.67 5.34
CA ASN A 178 2.41 8.57 5.22
C ASN A 178 1.05 8.95 5.83
N TRP A 179 0.11 9.36 4.99
CA TRP A 179 -1.22 9.78 5.45
C TRP A 179 -2.15 8.63 5.82
N LEU A 180 -1.85 7.41 5.38
CA LEU A 180 -2.62 6.23 5.79
C LEU A 180 -2.57 5.99 7.31
N GLY A 181 -1.49 6.40 7.96
CA GLY A 181 -1.32 6.32 9.42
C GLY A 181 -1.85 7.54 10.17
N TYR A 182 -2.45 8.52 9.47
CA TYR A 182 -3.06 9.67 10.13
C TYR A 182 -4.28 9.21 10.93
N LYS A 183 -4.30 9.53 12.24
CA LYS A 183 -5.33 9.08 13.20
C LYS A 183 -5.47 7.54 13.30
N ASN A 184 -4.46 6.77 12.88
CA ASN A 184 -4.33 5.30 12.95
C ASN A 184 -5.59 4.51 12.50
N ASN A 185 -6.62 4.43 13.35
CA ASN A 185 -7.82 3.60 13.15
C ASN A 185 -9.01 4.39 12.57
N SER A 186 -8.88 5.70 12.38
CA SER A 186 -9.94 6.56 11.84
C SER A 186 -9.42 7.33 10.62
N PRO A 187 -9.10 6.64 9.51
CA PRO A 187 -8.73 7.31 8.27
C PRO A 187 -9.87 8.22 7.83
N GLN A 188 -9.53 9.34 7.19
CA GLN A 188 -10.52 10.30 6.70
C GLN A 188 -10.50 10.31 5.19
N LEU A 189 -11.65 10.05 4.56
CA LEU A 189 -11.83 10.30 3.14
C LEU A 189 -11.87 11.81 2.92
N SER A 190 -11.24 12.23 1.82
CA SER A 190 -11.19 13.62 1.37
C SER A 190 -11.82 13.72 -0.01
N ALA A 191 -12.09 14.95 -0.44
CA ALA A 191 -12.61 15.21 -1.77
C ALA A 191 -11.49 15.72 -2.67
N VAL A 192 -11.34 15.14 -3.85
CA VAL A 192 -10.36 15.59 -4.86
C VAL A 192 -11.10 16.22 -6.03
N LEU A 193 -10.51 17.28 -6.57
CA LEU A 193 -11.04 18.00 -7.71
C LEU A 193 -10.86 17.17 -8.99
N TYR A 194 -11.97 16.83 -9.64
CA TYR A 194 -12.00 16.07 -10.87
C TYR A 194 -12.66 16.89 -11.98
N LYS A 195 -11.95 17.02 -13.10
CA LYS A 195 -12.48 17.65 -14.31
C LYS A 195 -12.81 16.56 -15.31
N ASN A 196 -14.08 16.20 -15.33
CA ASN A 196 -14.63 15.40 -16.43
C ASN A 196 -14.57 16.24 -17.73
N LYS A 197 -14.68 15.62 -18.92
CA LYS A 197 -14.67 16.26 -20.25
C LYS A 197 -15.66 17.43 -20.44
N THR A 198 -16.48 17.71 -19.44
CA THR A 198 -17.41 18.82 -19.33
C THR A 198 -16.73 20.10 -18.81
N PRO A 199 -17.30 21.29 -19.04
CA PRO A 199 -16.86 22.52 -18.37
C PRO A 199 -17.05 22.47 -16.84
N HIS A 200 -17.85 21.51 -16.35
CA HIS A 200 -18.11 21.32 -14.93
C HIS A 200 -16.98 20.54 -14.26
N VAL A 201 -16.57 21.06 -13.11
CA VAL A 201 -15.67 20.40 -12.19
C VAL A 201 -16.52 19.75 -11.10
N LYS A 202 -16.19 18.52 -10.73
CA LYS A 202 -16.84 17.80 -9.63
C LYS A 202 -15.81 17.37 -8.59
N PHE A 203 -16.27 17.22 -7.35
CA PHE A 203 -15.48 16.62 -6.29
C PHE A 203 -15.76 15.12 -6.23
N ILE A 204 -14.72 14.32 -6.12
CA ILE A 204 -14.83 12.87 -5.97
C ILE A 204 -14.18 12.38 -4.68
N PRO A 205 -14.74 11.34 -4.03
CA PRO A 205 -14.17 10.80 -2.81
C PRO A 205 -12.83 10.11 -3.09
N ALA A 206 -11.83 10.42 -2.29
CA ALA A 206 -10.50 9.85 -2.38
C ALA A 206 -9.83 9.76 -1.01
N LEU A 207 -8.97 8.77 -0.84
CA LEU A 207 -8.12 8.63 0.34
C LEU A 207 -6.73 9.19 0.05
N LEU A 208 -6.27 10.09 0.91
CA LEU A 208 -4.92 10.62 0.88
C LEU A 208 -3.93 9.55 1.35
N ILE A 209 -3.03 9.11 0.46
CA ILE A 209 -2.08 8.02 0.74
C ILE A 209 -0.76 8.59 1.26
N TRP A 210 -0.17 9.48 0.48
CA TRP A 210 1.18 9.98 0.68
C TRP A 210 1.30 11.43 0.23
N ARG A 211 2.10 12.23 0.94
CA ARG A 211 2.39 13.61 0.56
C ARG A 211 3.87 13.90 0.62
N GLN A 212 4.39 14.47 -0.45
CA GLN A 212 5.76 15.00 -0.55
C GLN A 212 5.72 16.53 -0.57
N SER A 213 6.88 17.16 -0.79
CA SER A 213 6.98 18.62 -0.92
C SER A 213 6.23 19.16 -2.14
N CYS A 214 6.21 18.42 -3.24
CA CYS A 214 5.57 18.84 -4.49
C CYS A 214 4.41 17.95 -4.93
N THR A 215 4.32 16.71 -4.44
CA THR A 215 3.33 15.74 -4.92
C THR A 215 2.43 15.21 -3.83
N THR A 216 1.25 14.76 -4.21
CA THR A 216 0.32 14.02 -3.34
C THR A 216 -0.31 12.87 -4.07
N ASP A 217 -0.39 11.73 -3.39
CA ASP A 217 -0.98 10.51 -3.91
C ASP A 217 -2.36 10.26 -3.31
N TRP A 218 -3.32 9.96 -4.19
CA TRP A 218 -4.73 9.79 -3.88
C TRP A 218 -5.22 8.43 -4.38
N LEU A 219 -5.85 7.63 -3.52
CA LEU A 219 -6.62 6.45 -3.93
C LEU A 219 -8.08 6.85 -4.15
N ILE A 220 -8.65 6.57 -5.32
CA ILE A 220 -10.00 7.03 -5.67
C ILE A 220 -11.07 6.02 -5.25
N PHE A 221 -12.13 6.52 -4.63
CA PHE A 221 -13.27 5.74 -4.11
C PHE A 221 -14.57 5.97 -4.91
N ALA A 222 -14.55 6.81 -5.96
CA ALA A 222 -15.73 7.16 -6.74
C ALA A 222 -16.30 5.99 -7.55
N GLU A 223 -17.26 5.24 -6.98
CA GLU A 223 -17.91 4.09 -7.61
C GLU A 223 -18.72 4.49 -8.87
N ASP A 224 -19.26 5.71 -8.88
CA ASP A 224 -19.97 6.29 -10.02
C ASP A 224 -19.06 6.55 -11.24
N GLU A 225 -17.75 6.53 -11.04
CA GLU A 225 -16.72 6.69 -12.08
C GLU A 225 -15.87 5.41 -12.16
N PRO A 226 -16.35 4.35 -12.82
CA PRO A 226 -15.69 3.03 -12.85
C PRO A 226 -14.29 3.07 -13.46
N ASP A 227 -14.02 4.05 -14.34
CA ASP A 227 -12.69 4.27 -14.91
C ASP A 227 -11.67 4.85 -13.92
N LEU A 228 -12.14 5.42 -12.81
CA LEU A 228 -11.30 6.01 -11.76
C LEU A 228 -11.24 5.16 -10.51
N PHE A 229 -12.32 4.44 -10.19
CA PHE A 229 -12.45 3.66 -8.98
C PHE A 229 -11.25 2.71 -8.77
N GLY A 230 -10.62 2.77 -7.60
CA GLY A 230 -9.47 1.93 -7.25
C GLY A 230 -8.14 2.36 -7.86
N ARG A 231 -8.11 3.38 -8.72
CA ARG A 231 -6.86 3.94 -9.25
C ARG A 231 -6.17 4.83 -8.23
N VAL A 232 -4.86 4.94 -8.39
CA VAL A 232 -4.04 5.88 -7.63
C VAL A 232 -3.54 7.00 -8.54
N TYR A 233 -3.77 8.24 -8.15
CA TYR A 233 -3.31 9.43 -8.86
C TYR A 233 -2.26 10.15 -8.05
N THR A 234 -1.19 10.60 -8.70
CA THR A 234 -0.24 11.56 -8.14
C THR A 234 -0.54 12.93 -8.74
N THR A 235 -0.78 13.92 -7.89
CA THR A 235 -1.02 15.32 -8.28
C THR A 235 0.15 16.19 -7.85
N ASP A 236 0.59 17.11 -8.71
CA ASP A 236 1.62 18.12 -8.39
C ASP A 236 0.97 19.46 -7.97
N PHE A 237 1.47 20.10 -6.91
CA PHE A 237 0.98 21.40 -6.43
C PHE A 237 1.83 22.58 -6.92
N MET A 238 3.05 22.33 -7.39
CA MET A 238 4.02 23.37 -7.71
C MET A 238 3.85 23.90 -9.14
N GLU A 239 3.30 23.09 -10.05
CA GLU A 239 3.36 23.41 -11.48
C GLU A 239 2.16 24.17 -12.06
N SER A 240 1.02 24.27 -11.38
CA SER A 240 -0.14 25.12 -11.73
C SER A 240 -1.42 24.60 -11.09
N GLU A 241 -2.46 25.44 -11.03
CA GLU A 241 -3.83 25.06 -10.64
C GLU A 241 -4.37 23.82 -11.38
N THR A 242 -3.90 23.59 -12.61
CA THR A 242 -4.31 22.47 -13.47
C THR A 242 -3.69 21.14 -13.08
N SER A 243 -2.56 21.12 -12.36
CA SER A 243 -1.85 19.88 -11.96
C SER A 243 -2.47 19.20 -10.73
N ALA A 244 -3.27 19.95 -9.95
CA ALA A 244 -4.05 19.44 -8.81
C ALA A 244 -5.36 18.74 -9.23
N VAL A 245 -5.68 18.75 -10.54
CA VAL A 245 -6.91 18.19 -11.09
C VAL A 245 -6.64 16.78 -11.62
N ILE A 246 -7.46 15.83 -11.19
CA ILE A 246 -7.47 14.49 -11.79
C ILE A 246 -8.04 14.60 -13.20
N PRO A 247 -7.28 14.27 -14.26
CA PRO A 247 -7.80 14.34 -15.62
C PRO A 247 -8.73 13.17 -15.90
N TYR A 248 -9.80 13.43 -16.65
CA TYR A 248 -10.58 12.37 -17.29
C TYR A 248 -9.65 11.48 -18.14
N ALA A 249 -9.87 10.16 -18.08
CA ALA A 249 -9.13 9.08 -18.73
C ALA A 249 -8.32 9.50 -19.98
N ARG A 250 -7.07 8.99 -20.09
CA ARG A 250 -6.20 9.11 -21.26
C ARG A 250 -7.06 9.17 -22.52
N GLN A 251 -7.15 10.34 -23.15
CA GLN A 251 -7.27 10.32 -24.61
C GLN A 251 -6.09 9.46 -25.02
N SER A 252 -6.35 8.24 -25.49
CA SER A 252 -5.31 7.46 -26.13
C SER A 252 -4.84 8.36 -27.24
N LEU A 253 -3.71 9.03 -27.02
CA LEU A 253 -3.02 9.77 -28.04
C LEU A 253 -2.61 8.69 -29.03
N ASN A 254 -3.52 8.40 -29.97
CA ASN A 254 -3.18 7.80 -31.24
C ASN A 254 -2.30 8.85 -31.89
N TYR A 255 -1.02 8.86 -31.50
CA TYR A 255 0.07 9.43 -32.25
C TYR A 255 0.15 8.62 -33.54
N ASN A 256 -0.77 8.91 -34.47
CA ASN A 256 -0.49 8.72 -35.88
C ASN A 256 0.46 9.85 -36.24
N ASP A 257 1.72 9.55 -35.95
CA ASP A 257 2.92 10.30 -36.17
C ASP A 257 3.16 10.43 -37.68
N ASP A 258 2.94 11.64 -38.22
CA ASP A 258 3.42 12.07 -39.55
C ASP A 258 3.73 13.59 -39.55
N SER A 259 3.87 14.24 -38.39
CA SER A 259 4.01 15.69 -38.27
C SER A 259 5.44 16.08 -37.86
N ASP A 260 6.32 16.09 -38.85
CA ASP A 260 7.78 16.22 -38.74
C ASP A 260 8.32 17.62 -38.35
N ASN A 261 7.52 18.53 -37.78
CA ASN A 261 8.01 19.87 -37.41
C ASN A 261 7.13 20.57 -36.37
N SER A 262 7.44 20.42 -35.08
CA SER A 262 7.18 21.48 -34.11
C SER A 262 7.99 21.26 -32.84
N ASP A 263 8.69 22.30 -32.40
CA ASP A 263 9.32 22.48 -31.07
C ASP A 263 8.25 22.54 -29.95
N ASP A 264 7.27 21.63 -30.01
CA ASP A 264 6.14 21.60 -29.10
C ASP A 264 6.64 21.14 -27.74
N VAL A 265 6.64 22.08 -26.81
CA VAL A 265 6.94 21.88 -25.40
C VAL A 265 5.90 20.89 -24.91
N SER A 266 6.23 19.60 -24.97
CA SER A 266 5.36 18.55 -24.50
C SER A 266 5.20 18.79 -23.00
N ASP A 267 4.10 19.43 -22.63
CA ASP A 267 3.61 19.47 -21.26
C ASP A 267 3.45 18.02 -20.83
N TYR A 268 4.52 17.51 -20.21
CA TYR A 268 4.61 16.15 -19.73
C TYR A 268 3.62 16.09 -18.57
N TYR A 269 2.37 15.75 -18.85
CA TYR A 269 1.38 15.55 -17.79
C TYR A 269 1.89 14.40 -16.91
N HIS A 270 2.45 14.75 -15.75
CA HIS A 270 3.00 13.80 -14.77
C HIS A 270 1.90 12.92 -14.13
N ASN A 271 0.63 13.21 -14.42
CA ASN A 271 -0.53 12.58 -13.79
C ASN A 271 -0.98 11.29 -14.50
N VAL A 272 -0.05 10.39 -14.84
CA VAL A 272 -0.44 9.05 -15.32
C VAL A 272 -0.86 8.21 -14.11
N PRO A 273 -2.15 7.85 -13.97
CA PRO A 273 -2.58 7.06 -12.82
C PRO A 273 -2.01 5.66 -12.84
N TYR A 274 -1.78 5.11 -11.66
CA TYR A 274 -1.60 3.69 -11.47
C TYR A 274 -2.93 2.98 -11.72
N ALA A 275 -2.88 1.86 -12.44
CA ALA A 275 -4.06 1.11 -12.84
C ALA A 275 -4.89 0.63 -11.63
N ASP A 276 -4.22 0.31 -10.52
CA ASP A 276 -4.82 -0.13 -9.27
C ASP A 276 -3.83 0.04 -8.11
N TRP A 277 -4.30 -0.28 -6.90
CA TRP A 277 -3.52 -0.25 -5.66
C TRP A 277 -2.25 -1.13 -5.71
N VAL A 278 -2.32 -2.33 -6.29
CA VAL A 278 -1.16 -3.24 -6.32
C VAL A 278 -0.09 -2.71 -7.28
N SER A 279 -0.48 -2.15 -8.42
CA SER A 279 0.44 -1.50 -9.37
C SER A 279 1.17 -0.32 -8.73
N TYR A 280 0.47 0.46 -7.90
CA TYR A 280 1.07 1.53 -7.13
C TYR A 280 2.13 1.01 -6.13
N LEU A 281 1.82 -0.06 -5.39
CA LEU A 281 2.78 -0.70 -4.48
C LEU A 281 3.99 -1.30 -5.22
N GLU A 282 3.77 -1.97 -6.34
CA GLU A 282 4.83 -2.55 -7.19
C GLU A 282 5.79 -1.45 -7.68
N TYR A 283 5.26 -0.33 -8.16
CA TYR A 283 6.06 0.81 -8.60
C TYR A 283 6.91 1.39 -7.47
N HIS A 284 6.32 1.63 -6.29
CA HIS A 284 7.05 2.21 -5.17
C HIS A 284 8.08 1.27 -4.57
N TRP A 285 7.81 -0.04 -4.58
CA TRP A 285 8.84 -1.02 -4.25
C TRP A 285 10.02 -0.93 -5.20
N GLU A 286 9.79 -0.92 -6.51
CA GLU A 286 10.87 -0.86 -7.50
C GLU A 286 11.72 0.40 -7.40
N ASN A 287 11.09 1.55 -7.21
CA ASN A 287 11.82 2.80 -7.03
C ASN A 287 12.63 2.81 -5.73
N THR A 288 12.04 2.33 -4.63
CA THR A 288 12.76 2.27 -3.35
C THR A 288 13.92 1.27 -3.41
N ALA A 289 13.72 0.11 -4.04
CA ALA A 289 14.74 -0.90 -4.23
C ALA A 289 15.92 -0.39 -5.08
N ARG A 290 15.65 0.43 -6.11
CA ARG A 290 16.71 1.08 -6.90
C ARG A 290 17.53 2.07 -6.07
N ILE A 291 16.88 2.88 -5.24
CA ILE A 291 17.57 3.83 -4.35
C ILE A 291 18.47 3.08 -3.35
N LEU A 292 17.97 1.97 -2.80
CA LEU A 292 18.71 1.10 -1.89
C LEU A 292 20.02 0.56 -2.50
N LEU A 293 20.06 0.30 -3.80
CA LEU A 293 21.27 -0.18 -4.49
C LEU A 293 22.33 0.92 -4.67
N VAL A 294 21.92 2.19 -4.74
CA VAL A 294 22.83 3.32 -5.01
C VAL A 294 23.46 3.88 -3.73
N SER A 295 22.81 3.70 -2.58
CA SER A 295 23.04 4.54 -1.41
C SER A 295 24.27 4.21 -0.53
N GLU A 296 25.24 3.44 -1.00
CA GLU A 296 26.57 3.40 -0.34
C GLU A 296 27.48 4.56 -0.79
N MET A 297 27.14 5.27 -1.88
CA MET A 297 27.94 6.38 -2.40
C MET A 297 27.24 7.75 -2.24
N ARG A 298 27.65 8.50 -1.20
CA ARG A 298 27.64 9.99 -1.20
C ARG A 298 26.30 10.73 -1.14
N LEU A 299 25.47 10.47 -0.13
CA LEU A 299 24.42 11.42 0.29
C LEU A 299 24.72 11.97 1.68
N ASN A 300 25.93 12.52 1.86
CA ASN A 300 26.17 13.48 2.92
C ASN A 300 25.72 14.85 2.43
N GLU A 301 24.94 15.55 3.26
CA GLU A 301 24.83 17.03 3.26
C GLU A 301 23.89 17.71 2.24
N CYS A 302 22.59 17.42 2.32
CA CYS A 302 21.62 18.49 2.08
C CYS A 302 20.59 18.54 3.23
N PRO A 303 20.74 19.47 4.20
CA PRO A 303 19.71 19.68 5.21
C PRO A 303 18.50 20.31 4.54
N PHE A 304 17.49 19.50 4.23
CA PHE A 304 16.19 20.04 3.86
C PHE A 304 15.58 20.73 5.09
N PRO A 305 15.09 21.98 4.96
CA PRO A 305 14.46 22.68 6.05
C PRO A 305 13.21 21.93 6.54
N ASP A 306 12.89 22.09 7.83
CA ASP A 306 11.74 21.46 8.48
C ASP A 306 10.45 22.12 7.97
N TRP A 307 9.93 21.64 6.84
CA TRP A 307 8.62 22.07 6.38
C TRP A 307 7.54 21.55 7.32
N PRO A 308 6.65 22.40 7.87
CA PRO A 308 5.55 21.96 8.70
C PRO A 308 4.64 21.02 7.90
N ILE A 309 4.23 19.91 8.51
CA ILE A 309 3.24 19.01 7.91
C ILE A 309 1.89 19.71 7.98
N LEU A 310 1.41 20.16 6.84
CA LEU A 310 0.13 20.84 6.70
C LEU A 310 -1.04 19.82 6.74
N GLN A 311 -2.01 20.00 7.65
CA GLN A 311 -3.14 19.07 7.90
C GLN A 311 -4.36 19.23 6.96
N PRO A 312 -4.78 18.22 6.19
CA PRO A 312 -5.79 18.35 5.14
C PRO A 312 -7.04 19.01 5.72
N VAL A 313 -7.58 19.99 5.01
CA VAL A 313 -8.82 20.64 5.43
C VAL A 313 -9.90 19.57 5.48
N PRO A 314 -10.56 19.37 6.63
CA PRO A 314 -11.66 18.42 6.72
C PRO A 314 -12.78 18.89 5.80
N ILE A 315 -13.25 17.99 4.93
CA ILE A 315 -14.41 18.21 4.08
C ILE A 315 -15.51 17.30 4.62
N ASP A 316 -16.59 17.90 5.12
CA ASP A 316 -17.79 17.16 5.50
C ASP A 316 -18.59 16.85 4.23
N PHE A 317 -18.82 15.57 3.96
CA PHE A 317 -19.59 15.11 2.80
C PHE A 317 -21.11 15.14 3.03
N ASP A 318 -21.58 15.78 4.09
CA ASP A 318 -22.95 15.63 4.58
C ASP A 318 -23.99 16.51 3.82
N GLU A 319 -25.11 15.85 3.49
CA GLU A 319 -26.42 16.35 3.04
C GLU A 319 -26.62 16.88 1.61
N ALA A 320 -25.57 17.12 0.84
CA ALA A 320 -25.74 17.46 -0.56
C ALA A 320 -26.12 16.21 -1.38
N GLN A 321 -27.26 16.24 -2.07
CA GLN A 321 -27.53 15.32 -3.19
C GLN A 321 -26.29 15.27 -4.12
N PRO A 322 -26.01 14.13 -4.80
CA PRO A 322 -24.87 13.99 -5.70
C PRO A 322 -24.74 15.10 -6.76
N ASP A 323 -25.83 15.83 -7.04
CA ASP A 323 -25.87 16.97 -7.98
C ASP A 323 -25.77 18.35 -7.32
N THR A 324 -25.88 18.45 -6.00
CA THR A 324 -25.65 19.71 -5.27
C THR A 324 -24.17 19.91 -5.06
N LEU A 325 -23.55 20.73 -5.90
CA LEU A 325 -22.30 21.39 -5.55
C LEU A 325 -22.48 22.04 -4.17
N PRO A 326 -21.49 21.97 -3.26
CA PRO A 326 -21.58 22.64 -1.97
C PRO A 326 -21.97 24.10 -2.19
N ALA A 327 -23.10 24.51 -1.60
CA ALA A 327 -23.71 25.82 -1.80
C ALA A 327 -22.93 26.91 -1.08
N TYR A 328 -21.73 27.20 -1.57
CA TYR A 328 -20.93 28.34 -1.20
C TYR A 328 -20.63 29.15 -2.47
N PRO A 329 -20.59 30.49 -2.39
CA PRO A 329 -20.28 31.33 -3.54
C PRO A 329 -18.77 31.23 -3.82
N TRP A 330 -18.34 30.23 -4.58
CA TRP A 330 -16.93 30.05 -4.92
C TRP A 330 -16.57 30.82 -6.20
N ASN A 331 -15.63 31.76 -6.08
CA ASN A 331 -14.82 32.23 -7.19
C ASN A 331 -13.65 31.25 -7.38
N PHE A 332 -13.51 30.67 -8.57
CA PHE A 332 -12.50 29.65 -8.88
C PHE A 332 -11.07 30.10 -8.54
N CYS A 333 -10.73 31.38 -8.74
CA CYS A 333 -9.39 31.91 -8.41
C CYS A 333 -9.15 32.03 -6.89
N ASP A 334 -10.17 32.37 -6.11
CA ASP A 334 -10.07 32.35 -4.64
C ASP A 334 -10.03 30.91 -4.13
N THR A 335 -10.74 30.01 -4.81
CA THR A 335 -10.80 28.58 -4.50
C THR A 335 -9.48 27.89 -4.77
N VAL A 336 -8.70 28.29 -5.78
CA VAL A 336 -7.39 27.69 -6.01
C VAL A 336 -6.29 28.28 -5.15
N SER A 337 -6.40 29.57 -4.80
CA SER A 337 -5.62 30.17 -3.70
C SER A 337 -5.95 29.54 -2.35
N HIS A 338 -7.16 29.00 -2.20
CA HIS A 338 -7.59 28.14 -1.10
C HIS A 338 -7.45 26.63 -1.39
N LEU A 339 -7.09 26.19 -2.61
CA LEU A 339 -6.75 24.79 -2.97
C LEU A 339 -5.24 24.53 -2.89
N ALA A 340 -4.45 25.61 -2.85
CA ALA A 340 -3.44 25.75 -1.81
C ALA A 340 -4.17 25.73 -0.44
N LEU A 341 -4.63 24.54 -0.02
CA LEU A 341 -5.51 24.28 1.15
C LEU A 341 -4.87 24.57 2.51
N PHE A 342 -3.94 25.51 2.57
CA PHE A 342 -3.08 25.78 3.71
C PHE A 342 -2.50 27.18 3.64
N SER A 343 -3.03 28.09 4.46
CA SER A 343 -2.34 29.31 4.86
C SER A 343 -1.10 29.00 5.69
#